data_AF-A0A496YWS7-F1
#
_entry.id   AF-A0A496YWS7-F1
#
_cell.length_a   1.000
_cell.length_b   1.000
_cell.length_c   1.000
_cell.angle_alpha   90.00
_cell.angle_beta   90.00
_cell.angle_gamma   90.00
#
_symmetry.space_group_name_H-M   'P 1'
#
loop_
_entity.id
_entity.type
_entity.pdbx_description
1 polymer ?
#
loop_
_entity_poly.entity_id
_entity_poly.type
_entity_poly.pdbx_seq_one_letter_code
_entity_poly.pdbx_strand_id
1 'polypeptide(L)'
;MVAGGQGSETPVKGSECEKQGAYSPGQVEVFSAEQSEKKDSADKEKPSILKRVLGFGAQIYPDRRAGRDRRSGRDRRVKQVPFEGPDRRSGKDRRKAKRRIRKLRIPIFFKLSGLSILLILLVISTISLSVLREQKKHFTRQLLDLGQSMIRVASSNAADKILGEEDLAMSKLVNDISSNDQILYALITDHRNVIKAHTKIDLVGKIYRKPTIKRVLKEEKGVRASAIYNGEEECLFFEAPVMYQKLKIGEVYLAISKRRVLENLRNAKNYFALLAIVMALVGVFLSLLLSVYFSHPIRQLGEITLSLGKGDFSRRIKVSRNDEFGDLAYAFNRMASDLELQGKIKDSFGRYVTPEIVEMILSNPDKLWMKGSMVEATVLFVDIRNFTALSENRDPEVVLRLLNDYLTRVTDTVIKYGGHINKFAGDEAMAVFGAPIAKEHHAEAAVKAALEIQREIAELNRQEALRDMTLHIGIGINSGPMVAGNLGSEKRMEYTVIGDNVNVASRLTSIARAGEILITKETCDLIKDDSMVALEGKGKVPVKGRKREIMIYRVLGMEDTKNVVLKKGAIQA
;
A
#
# COMPACT_ATOMS: atom_id res chain seq x y z
N MET A 1 -71.67 23.50 -0.32
CA MET A 1 -71.74 22.06 -0.69
C MET A 1 -70.35 21.47 -0.48
N VAL A 2 -70.13 20.89 0.71
CA VAL A 2 -69.84 19.45 0.97
C VAL A 2 -68.38 19.11 0.61
N ALA A 3 -67.47 18.65 1.47
CA ALA A 3 -67.39 18.35 2.92
C ALA A 3 -65.87 18.32 3.25
N GLY A 4 -65.36 18.81 4.38
CA GLY A 4 -65.48 18.23 5.73
C GLY A 4 -64.41 17.14 5.92
N GLY A 5 -63.50 17.14 6.90
CA GLY A 5 -63.27 17.99 8.06
C GLY A 5 -62.21 17.32 8.97
N GLN A 6 -61.71 18.12 9.93
CA GLN A 6 -61.29 17.75 11.30
C GLN A 6 -60.15 16.72 11.48
N GLY A 7 -59.15 16.90 12.35
CA GLY A 7 -58.88 17.93 13.35
C GLY A 7 -57.77 17.43 14.30
N SER A 8 -57.28 18.36 15.15
CA SER A 8 -56.75 18.16 16.52
C SER A 8 -55.40 17.40 16.65
N GLU A 9 -54.38 17.79 17.42
CA GLU A 9 -54.24 18.66 18.60
C GLU A 9 -52.79 19.21 18.69
N THR A 10 -52.66 20.45 19.16
CA THR A 10 -51.47 20.99 19.87
C THR A 10 -51.66 20.79 21.38
N PRO A 11 -50.62 20.76 22.22
CA PRO A 11 -50.25 22.00 22.95
C PRO A 11 -48.72 22.25 23.01
N VAL A 12 -48.22 23.49 22.86
CA VAL A 12 -48.05 24.54 23.92
C VAL A 12 -46.95 24.13 24.91
N LYS A 13 -45.83 24.85 25.06
CA LYS A 13 -45.65 26.23 25.60
C LYS A 13 -44.20 26.65 25.24
N GLY A 14 -43.96 27.80 24.61
CA GLY A 14 -43.93 29.12 25.26
C GLY A 14 -42.48 29.43 25.66
N SER A 15 -41.88 30.58 25.40
CA SER A 15 -42.37 31.90 25.00
C SER A 15 -41.14 32.79 24.83
N GLU A 16 -41.17 33.66 23.81
CA GLU A 16 -40.76 35.09 23.83
C GLU A 16 -39.31 35.43 24.27
N CYS A 17 -38.60 36.39 23.69
CA CYS A 17 -38.95 37.57 22.90
C CYS A 17 -37.65 38.02 22.17
N GLU A 18 -37.74 38.51 20.94
CA GLU A 18 -37.44 39.92 20.57
C GLU A 18 -36.04 40.44 21.01
N LYS A 19 -35.20 41.07 20.18
CA LYS A 19 -35.46 42.06 19.13
C LYS A 19 -34.16 42.32 18.36
N GLN A 20 -34.33 42.78 17.13
CA GLN A 20 -33.33 43.10 16.12
C GLN A 20 -32.66 44.47 16.32
N GLY A 21 -31.48 44.61 15.72
CA GLY A 21 -30.93 45.86 15.15
C GLY A 21 -30.05 46.68 16.10
N ALA A 22 -29.00 47.40 15.68
CA ALA A 22 -28.42 47.67 14.37
C ALA A 22 -27.12 48.51 14.57
N TYR A 23 -26.36 48.74 13.47
CA TYR A 23 -25.37 49.82 13.22
C TYR A 23 -23.94 49.79 13.87
N SER A 24 -22.93 49.39 13.07
CA SER A 24 -21.85 50.15 12.35
C SER A 24 -21.09 51.36 13.03
N PRO A 25 -20.00 51.94 12.45
CA PRO A 25 -18.56 51.68 12.71
C PRO A 25 -17.67 52.95 13.01
N GLY A 26 -16.34 52.79 13.23
CA GLY A 26 -15.30 53.87 13.30
C GLY A 26 -14.61 53.95 14.69
N GLN A 27 -13.36 54.37 14.95
CA GLN A 27 -12.27 55.13 14.29
C GLN A 27 -10.93 54.69 14.94
N VAL A 28 -9.81 54.52 14.22
CA VAL A 28 -8.61 55.40 14.12
C VAL A 28 -8.37 56.40 15.26
N GLU A 29 -7.24 56.27 15.96
CA GLU A 29 -6.42 57.42 16.39
C GLU A 29 -4.94 57.05 16.67
N VAL A 30 -4.08 58.00 16.33
CA VAL A 30 -2.61 58.04 16.41
C VAL A 30 -2.25 59.00 17.55
N PHE A 31 -1.25 58.71 18.38
CA PHE A 31 -0.39 59.77 18.96
C PHE A 31 0.96 59.22 19.44
N SER A 32 1.96 60.08 19.27
CA SER A 32 3.40 59.85 19.41
C SER A 32 3.95 60.61 20.63
N ALA A 33 5.18 60.24 21.01
CA ALA A 33 6.26 61.06 21.58
C ALA A 33 6.61 60.98 23.09
N GLU A 34 7.87 60.52 23.32
CA GLU A 34 8.94 61.06 24.20
C GLU A 34 8.80 60.92 25.74
N GLN A 35 9.83 60.67 26.57
CA GLN A 35 11.30 60.77 26.46
C GLN A 35 11.98 60.06 27.68
N SER A 36 13.31 59.85 27.61
CA SER A 36 14.32 59.85 28.73
C SER A 36 15.03 58.54 29.14
N GLU A 37 16.29 58.43 28.66
CA GLU A 37 17.58 58.03 29.29
C GLU A 37 17.67 57.10 30.54
N LYS A 38 18.39 55.95 30.43
CA LYS A 38 19.81 55.73 30.84
C LYS A 38 20.21 54.22 30.88
N LYS A 39 21.41 53.94 30.33
CA LYS A 39 22.43 52.89 30.65
C LYS A 39 21.97 51.57 31.32
N ASP A 40 22.18 50.43 30.66
CA ASP A 40 23.40 49.61 30.74
C ASP A 40 23.24 48.26 29.99
N SER A 41 24.36 47.83 29.39
CA SER A 41 24.85 46.47 29.10
C SER A 41 23.93 45.32 28.60
N ALA A 42 24.55 44.49 27.76
CA ALA A 42 24.19 43.13 27.37
C ALA A 42 23.28 42.94 26.12
N ASP A 43 23.97 42.57 25.03
CA ASP A 43 23.76 41.28 24.36
C ASP A 43 22.36 41.00 23.79
N LYS A 44 22.19 41.27 22.47
CA LYS A 44 21.33 40.51 21.53
C LYS A 44 21.37 41.11 20.13
N GLU A 45 22.17 40.50 19.27
CA GLU A 45 21.97 40.57 17.82
C GLU A 45 20.60 39.96 17.46
N LYS A 46 19.73 40.75 16.82
CA LYS A 46 18.73 40.21 15.89
C LYS A 46 19.46 39.82 14.60
N PRO A 47 19.15 38.65 14.04
CA PRO A 47 19.03 38.57 12.60
C PRO A 47 17.64 38.09 12.16
N SER A 48 17.06 38.92 11.29
CA SER A 48 16.39 38.55 10.04
C SER A 48 15.63 37.23 9.98
N ILE A 49 14.34 37.39 9.77
CA ILE A 49 13.39 36.44 9.18
C ILE A 49 13.93 35.99 7.80
N LEU A 50 14.84 35.00 7.77
CA LEU A 50 15.12 34.14 6.60
C LEU A 50 16.06 32.94 6.89
N LYS A 51 16.13 32.45 8.14
CA LYS A 51 16.87 31.22 8.48
C LYS A 51 16.08 30.39 9.50
N ARG A 52 14.99 29.74 9.04
CA ARG A 52 14.29 28.72 9.85
C ARG A 52 13.50 27.72 9.00
N VAL A 53 14.13 27.12 8.00
CA VAL A 53 13.58 25.91 7.31
C VAL A 53 14.63 24.83 7.05
N LEU A 54 15.92 25.04 7.35
CA LEU A 54 16.93 23.98 7.20
C LEU A 54 17.76 23.88 8.48
N GLY A 55 17.44 22.88 9.30
CA GLY A 55 18.23 22.54 10.49
C GLY A 55 17.65 21.39 11.30
N PHE A 56 18.40 20.29 11.29
CA PHE A 56 18.39 19.08 12.13
C PHE A 56 17.57 17.87 11.62
N GLY A 57 18.17 16.68 11.44
CA GLY A 57 19.42 16.16 12.00
C GLY A 57 20.19 15.23 11.04
N ALA A 58 21.47 15.54 10.86
CA ALA A 58 22.47 14.60 10.38
C ALA A 58 22.87 13.70 11.56
N GLN A 59 22.68 12.38 11.41
CA GLN A 59 23.17 11.39 12.35
C GLN A 59 24.49 10.84 11.85
N ILE A 60 25.49 11.02 12.70
CA ILE A 60 26.90 10.68 12.55
C ILE A 60 27.07 9.16 12.37
N TYR A 61 27.67 8.72 11.26
CA TYR A 61 28.27 7.39 11.14
C TYR A 61 29.79 7.52 11.24
N PRO A 62 30.48 6.67 12.03
CA PRO A 62 31.90 6.81 12.27
C PRO A 62 32.72 6.31 11.08
N ASP A 63 33.79 7.05 10.86
CA ASP A 63 34.92 6.81 9.96
C ASP A 63 35.54 5.40 10.17
N ARG A 64 35.55 4.57 9.14
CA ARG A 64 36.34 3.34 9.08
C ARG A 64 37.43 3.48 8.02
N ARG A 65 38.65 3.61 8.55
CA ARG A 65 39.94 3.57 7.86
C ARG A 65 40.04 2.43 6.83
N ALA A 66 40.67 2.80 5.72
CA ALA A 66 41.49 2.02 4.80
C ALA A 66 41.64 0.51 5.10
N GLY A 67 40.87 -0.29 4.36
CA GLY A 67 41.13 -1.71 4.12
C GLY A 67 41.22 -1.95 2.62
N ARG A 68 42.45 -2.17 2.12
CA ARG A 68 42.72 -2.66 0.77
C ARG A 68 42.03 -4.01 0.61
N ASP A 69 40.99 -4.10 -0.20
CA ASP A 69 40.43 -5.38 -0.61
C ASP A 69 40.35 -5.45 -2.13
N ARG A 70 41.27 -6.23 -2.70
CA ARG A 70 41.33 -6.56 -4.13
C ARG A 70 40.12 -7.44 -4.44
N ARG A 71 39.02 -6.85 -4.94
CA ARG A 71 37.97 -7.63 -5.61
C ARG A 71 38.24 -7.73 -7.11
N SER A 72 38.34 -8.97 -7.55
CA SER A 72 38.68 -9.43 -8.89
C SER A 72 37.66 -8.97 -9.93
N GLY A 73 38.16 -8.62 -11.11
CA GLY A 73 37.39 -8.12 -12.25
C GLY A 73 36.55 -9.18 -12.97
N ARG A 74 35.66 -9.89 -12.25
CA ARG A 74 34.81 -10.93 -12.85
C ARG A 74 33.31 -10.83 -12.54
N ASP A 75 32.84 -9.75 -11.90
CA ASP A 75 31.40 -9.50 -11.63
C ASP A 75 30.76 -8.38 -12.46
N ARG A 76 31.47 -7.84 -13.46
CA ARG A 76 30.90 -6.90 -14.44
C ARG A 76 30.16 -7.64 -15.56
N ARG A 77 28.99 -8.21 -15.26
CA ARG A 77 27.96 -8.54 -16.27
C ARG A 77 26.60 -8.89 -15.66
N VAL A 78 26.04 -7.98 -14.86
CA VAL A 78 24.58 -8.00 -14.63
C VAL A 78 23.95 -7.14 -15.72
N LYS A 79 23.34 -7.78 -16.72
CA LYS A 79 22.47 -7.12 -17.70
C LYS A 79 21.36 -6.40 -16.93
N GLN A 80 21.33 -5.06 -16.96
CA GLN A 80 20.15 -4.31 -16.57
C GLN A 80 19.02 -4.71 -17.54
N VAL A 81 18.00 -5.36 -17.00
CA VAL A 81 16.77 -5.66 -17.72
C VAL A 81 15.96 -4.36 -17.76
N PRO A 82 15.49 -3.88 -18.92
CA PRO A 82 14.63 -2.70 -18.98
C PRO A 82 13.36 -2.93 -18.16
N PHE A 83 12.90 -1.89 -17.46
CA PHE A 83 11.59 -1.88 -16.84
C PHE A 83 10.52 -1.89 -17.94
N GLU A 84 10.00 -3.07 -18.28
CA GLU A 84 8.80 -3.21 -19.09
C GLU A 84 7.60 -2.71 -18.28
N GLY A 85 7.02 -1.58 -18.71
CA GLY A 85 5.71 -1.13 -18.25
C GLY A 85 4.64 -2.21 -18.49
N PRO A 86 3.41 -2.05 -17.96
CA PRO A 86 2.39 -3.09 -18.04
C PRO A 86 2.01 -3.35 -19.50
N ASP A 87 2.65 -4.39 -20.04
CA ASP A 87 2.30 -5.19 -21.19
C ASP A 87 0.84 -4.99 -21.62
N ARG A 88 0.62 -4.30 -22.75
CA ARG A 88 -0.63 -4.38 -23.52
C ARG A 88 -0.71 -5.77 -24.14
N ARG A 89 -0.92 -6.80 -23.32
CA ARG A 89 -1.10 -8.18 -23.77
C ARG A 89 -2.34 -8.30 -24.64
N SER A 90 -2.09 -8.66 -25.89
CA SER A 90 -3.06 -9.08 -26.90
C SER A 90 -4.13 -10.00 -26.31
N GLY A 91 -5.40 -9.73 -26.65
CA GLY A 91 -6.59 -10.39 -26.12
C GLY A 91 -6.67 -11.90 -26.34
N LYS A 92 -5.72 -12.52 -27.06
CA LYS A 92 -5.66 -13.98 -27.25
C LYS A 92 -5.10 -14.75 -26.04
N ASP A 93 -4.23 -14.16 -25.22
CA ASP A 93 -3.66 -14.85 -24.04
C ASP A 93 -4.62 -14.93 -22.84
N ARG A 94 -5.74 -14.19 -22.87
CA ARG A 94 -6.79 -14.30 -21.83
C ARG A 94 -7.52 -15.64 -21.85
N ARG A 95 -7.50 -16.41 -22.95
CA ARG A 95 -8.29 -17.64 -23.08
C ARG A 95 -7.56 -18.92 -22.62
N LYS A 96 -6.22 -18.96 -22.57
CA LYS A 96 -5.48 -20.17 -22.15
C LYS A 96 -5.05 -20.21 -20.68
N ALA A 97 -5.08 -19.10 -19.94
CA ALA A 97 -4.70 -19.05 -18.52
C ALA A 97 -5.86 -19.23 -17.52
N LYS A 98 -7.07 -19.57 -17.98
CA LYS A 98 -8.31 -19.52 -17.18
C LYS A 98 -8.81 -20.90 -16.72
N ARG A 99 -7.92 -21.72 -16.15
CA ARG A 99 -8.26 -22.84 -15.25
C ARG A 99 -7.27 -22.95 -14.09
N ARG A 100 -6.82 -21.82 -13.54
CA ARG A 100 -6.28 -21.81 -12.16
C ARG A 100 -7.48 -21.79 -11.22
N ILE A 101 -7.64 -22.86 -10.46
CA ILE A 101 -8.59 -22.97 -9.35
C ILE A 101 -8.51 -21.66 -8.56
N ARG A 102 -9.60 -20.88 -8.58
CA ARG A 102 -9.73 -19.66 -7.77
C ARG A 102 -9.63 -20.12 -6.32
N LYS A 103 -8.44 -20.02 -5.71
CA LYS A 103 -8.30 -20.23 -4.27
C LYS A 103 -9.29 -19.26 -3.61
N LEU A 104 -10.30 -19.81 -2.94
CA LEU A 104 -11.20 -19.03 -2.09
C LEU A 104 -10.32 -18.22 -1.13
N ARG A 105 -10.29 -16.90 -1.33
CA ARG A 105 -9.56 -15.99 -0.44
C ARG A 105 -10.40 -15.83 0.81
N ILE A 106 -10.20 -16.72 1.77
CA ILE A 106 -10.74 -16.56 3.11
C ILE A 106 -10.06 -15.32 3.71
N PRO A 107 -10.83 -14.29 4.11
CA PRO A 107 -10.31 -13.12 4.81
C PRO A 107 -9.40 -13.52 5.98
N ILE A 108 -8.31 -12.77 6.19
CA ILE A 108 -7.33 -13.03 7.26
C ILE A 108 -8.03 -13.12 8.63
N PHE A 109 -9.10 -12.35 8.84
CA PHE A 109 -9.84 -12.34 10.10
C PHE A 109 -10.51 -13.68 10.41
N PHE A 110 -11.12 -14.38 9.45
CA PHE A 110 -11.75 -15.68 9.71
C PHE A 110 -10.70 -16.72 10.13
N LYS A 111 -9.47 -16.57 9.63
CA LYS A 111 -8.34 -17.44 10.02
C LYS A 111 -7.89 -17.14 11.45
N LEU A 112 -7.71 -15.86 11.80
CA LEU A 112 -7.29 -15.45 13.15
C LEU A 112 -8.38 -15.74 14.20
N SER A 113 -9.64 -15.50 13.86
CA SER A 113 -10.82 -15.83 14.67
C SER A 113 -10.91 -17.32 14.98
N GLY A 114 -10.81 -18.15 13.94
CA GLY A 114 -10.83 -19.60 14.10
C GLY A 114 -9.69 -20.09 14.99
N LEU A 115 -8.49 -19.49 14.84
CA LEU A 115 -7.32 -19.85 15.63
C LEU A 115 -7.45 -19.44 17.10
N SER A 116 -7.99 -18.25 17.39
CA SER A 116 -8.19 -17.80 18.78
C SER A 116 -9.28 -18.61 19.49
N ILE A 117 -10.40 -18.91 18.81
CA ILE A 117 -11.47 -19.76 19.35
C ILE A 117 -10.94 -21.17 19.63
N LEU A 118 -10.16 -21.74 18.70
CA LEU A 118 -9.54 -23.06 18.88
C LEU A 118 -8.61 -23.08 20.09
N LEU A 119 -7.80 -22.03 20.28
CA LEU A 119 -6.89 -21.91 21.42
C LEU A 119 -7.66 -21.86 22.75
N ILE A 120 -8.72 -21.04 22.82
CA ILE A 120 -9.56 -20.91 24.01
C ILE A 120 -10.21 -22.26 24.36
N LEU A 121 -10.78 -22.95 23.37
CA LEU A 121 -11.39 -24.26 23.56
C LEU A 121 -10.38 -25.31 24.04
N LEU A 122 -9.16 -25.29 23.49
CA LEU A 122 -8.10 -26.20 23.88
C LEU A 122 -7.67 -25.98 25.34
N VAL A 123 -7.52 -24.72 25.77
CA VAL A 123 -7.17 -24.38 27.15
C VAL A 123 -8.29 -24.80 28.11
N ILE A 124 -9.55 -24.51 27.80
CA ILE A 124 -10.69 -24.90 28.65
C ILE A 124 -10.81 -26.42 28.72
N SER A 125 -10.65 -27.13 27.59
CA SER A 125 -10.72 -28.58 27.55
C SER A 125 -9.61 -29.24 28.37
N THR A 126 -8.38 -28.73 28.30
CA THR A 126 -7.25 -29.31 29.06
C THR A 126 -7.42 -29.09 30.57
N ILE A 127 -7.82 -27.89 30.99
CA ILE A 127 -8.12 -27.58 32.40
C ILE A 127 -9.28 -28.45 32.91
N SER A 128 -10.39 -28.54 32.16
CA SER A 128 -11.56 -29.34 32.54
C SER A 128 -11.21 -30.82 32.73
N LEU A 129 -10.43 -31.41 31.81
CA LEU A 129 -9.97 -32.79 31.92
C LEU A 129 -9.09 -33.02 33.16
N SER A 130 -8.21 -32.07 33.47
CA SER A 130 -7.33 -32.14 34.64
C SER A 130 -8.13 -32.11 35.95
N VAL A 131 -9.02 -31.13 36.09
CA VAL A 131 -9.85 -30.96 37.30
C VAL A 131 -10.77 -32.16 37.52
N LEU A 132 -11.44 -32.66 36.47
CA LEU A 132 -12.31 -33.84 36.59
C LEU A 132 -11.54 -35.10 37.01
N ARG A 133 -10.30 -35.28 36.53
CA ARG A 133 -9.43 -36.40 36.95
C ARG A 133 -9.06 -36.29 38.42
N GLU A 134 -8.69 -35.09 38.89
CA GLU A 134 -8.27 -34.90 40.28
C GLU A 134 -9.46 -35.01 41.24
N GLN A 135 -10.62 -34.44 40.91
CA GLN A 135 -11.84 -34.60 41.70
C GLN A 135 -12.25 -36.08 41.83
N LYS A 136 -12.24 -36.84 40.72
CA LYS A 136 -12.56 -38.27 40.76
C LYS A 136 -11.62 -39.04 41.69
N LYS A 137 -10.32 -38.72 41.64
CA LYS A 137 -9.30 -39.36 42.47
C LYS A 137 -9.48 -39.02 43.96
N HIS A 138 -9.74 -37.75 44.28
CA HIS A 138 -10.01 -37.29 45.64
C HIS A 138 -11.24 -37.98 46.25
N PHE A 139 -12.37 -37.98 45.53
CA PHE A 139 -13.60 -38.66 45.99
C PHE A 139 -13.40 -40.16 46.18
N THR A 140 -12.69 -40.83 45.26
CA THR A 140 -12.43 -42.28 45.39
C THR A 140 -11.59 -42.59 46.63
N ARG A 141 -10.59 -41.75 46.96
CA ARG A 141 -9.79 -41.90 48.18
C ARG A 141 -10.63 -41.71 49.44
N GLN A 142 -11.45 -40.65 49.50
CA GLN A 142 -12.35 -40.40 50.63
C GLN A 142 -13.29 -41.57 50.91
N LEU A 143 -13.87 -42.16 49.85
CA LEU A 143 -14.74 -43.34 50.00
C LEU A 143 -13.97 -44.58 50.50
N LEU A 144 -12.72 -44.77 50.04
CA LEU A 144 -11.87 -45.85 50.52
C LEU A 144 -11.52 -45.67 52.00
N ASP A 145 -11.16 -44.46 52.43
CA ASP A 145 -10.79 -44.16 53.81
C ASP A 145 -12.01 -44.27 54.75
N LEU A 146 -13.20 -43.83 54.28
CA LEU A 146 -14.48 -43.99 54.97
C LEU A 146 -14.80 -45.47 55.18
N GLY A 147 -14.78 -46.27 54.10
CA GLY A 147 -15.09 -47.69 54.17
C GLY A 147 -14.10 -48.47 55.04
N GLN A 148 -12.80 -48.16 54.94
CA GLN A 148 -11.77 -48.75 55.80
C GLN A 148 -11.98 -48.41 57.28
N SER A 149 -12.41 -47.18 57.59
CA SER A 149 -12.64 -46.76 58.97
C SER A 149 -13.89 -47.42 59.56
N MET A 150 -15.00 -47.42 58.80
CA MET A 150 -16.26 -48.03 59.22
C MET A 150 -16.12 -49.54 59.46
N ILE A 151 -15.50 -50.26 58.51
CA ILE A 151 -15.38 -51.72 58.64
C ILE A 151 -14.41 -52.12 59.75
N ARG A 152 -13.37 -51.31 60.03
CA ARG A 152 -12.45 -51.55 61.16
C ARG A 152 -13.15 -51.41 62.49
N VAL A 153 -13.92 -50.33 62.67
CA VAL A 153 -14.73 -50.12 63.88
C VAL A 153 -15.72 -51.27 64.05
N ALA A 154 -16.36 -51.70 62.96
CA ALA A 154 -17.28 -52.83 62.96
C ALA A 154 -16.59 -54.14 63.36
N SER A 155 -15.46 -54.48 62.73
CA SER A 155 -14.75 -55.73 63.01
C SER A 155 -14.19 -55.81 64.43
N SER A 156 -13.71 -54.68 64.97
CA SER A 156 -13.21 -54.61 66.34
C SER A 156 -14.33 -54.76 67.39
N ASN A 157 -15.51 -54.20 67.12
CA ASN A 157 -16.65 -54.27 68.05
C ASN A 157 -17.49 -55.55 67.90
N ALA A 158 -17.29 -56.32 66.83
CA ALA A 158 -18.05 -57.55 66.55
C ALA A 158 -17.56 -58.76 67.34
N ALA A 159 -16.29 -58.79 67.78
CA ALA A 159 -15.68 -59.98 68.37
C ALA A 159 -16.43 -60.47 69.63
N ASP A 160 -16.63 -59.59 70.61
CA ASP A 160 -17.34 -59.94 71.86
C ASP A 160 -18.80 -60.30 71.62
N LYS A 161 -19.45 -59.65 70.63
CA LYS A 161 -20.87 -59.87 70.29
C LYS A 161 -21.10 -61.22 69.62
N ILE A 162 -20.17 -61.65 68.76
CA ILE A 162 -20.20 -62.98 68.14
C ILE A 162 -20.03 -64.06 69.22
N LEU A 163 -19.12 -63.85 70.18
CA LEU A 163 -18.86 -64.82 71.26
C LEU A 163 -20.00 -64.88 72.29
N GLY A 164 -20.63 -63.74 72.58
CA GLY A 164 -21.77 -63.65 73.49
C GLY A 164 -23.12 -64.03 72.86
N GLU A 165 -23.15 -64.43 71.57
CA GLU A 165 -24.37 -64.71 70.80
C GLU A 165 -25.40 -63.55 70.86
N GLU A 166 -24.90 -62.31 70.90
CA GLU A 166 -25.73 -61.11 71.03
C GLU A 166 -26.28 -60.64 69.67
N ASP A 167 -27.21 -61.40 69.08
CA ASP A 167 -27.76 -61.14 67.74
C ASP A 167 -28.34 -59.71 67.59
N LEU A 168 -28.98 -59.19 68.63
CA LEU A 168 -29.53 -57.82 68.63
C LEU A 168 -28.43 -56.76 68.59
N ALA A 169 -27.33 -56.97 69.32
CA ALA A 169 -26.21 -56.03 69.35
C ALA A 169 -25.44 -56.03 68.02
N MET A 170 -25.30 -57.18 67.37
CA MET A 170 -24.73 -57.29 66.02
C MET A 170 -25.63 -56.61 64.99
N SER A 171 -26.94 -56.81 65.08
CA SER A 171 -27.92 -56.16 64.21
C SER A 171 -27.91 -54.63 64.39
N LYS A 172 -27.79 -54.15 65.63
CA LYS A 172 -27.62 -52.71 65.91
C LYS A 172 -26.34 -52.15 65.28
N LEU A 173 -25.21 -52.84 65.43
CA LEU A 173 -23.92 -52.42 64.84
C LEU A 173 -24.00 -52.31 63.31
N VAL A 174 -24.63 -53.29 62.64
CA VAL A 174 -24.84 -53.26 61.20
C VAL A 174 -25.80 -52.15 60.78
N ASN A 175 -26.87 -51.92 61.55
CA ASN A 175 -27.83 -50.85 61.29
C ASN A 175 -27.20 -49.46 61.44
N ASP A 176 -26.40 -49.24 62.49
CA ASP A 176 -25.68 -47.99 62.73
C ASP A 176 -24.74 -47.67 61.57
N ILE A 177 -24.06 -48.68 61.02
CA ILE A 177 -23.22 -48.53 59.82
C ILE A 177 -24.09 -48.18 58.61
N SER A 178 -25.16 -48.92 58.35
CA SER A 178 -26.05 -48.69 57.20
C SER A 178 -26.86 -47.38 57.26
N SER A 179 -26.86 -46.68 58.40
CA SER A 179 -27.51 -45.37 58.52
C SER A 179 -26.87 -44.29 57.62
N ASN A 180 -25.63 -44.52 57.17
CA ASN A 180 -24.99 -43.67 56.17
C ASN A 180 -25.58 -43.94 54.79
N ASP A 181 -26.04 -42.88 54.11
CA ASP A 181 -26.72 -42.94 52.81
C ASP A 181 -25.86 -43.48 51.65
N GLN A 182 -24.54 -43.60 51.84
CA GLN A 182 -23.62 -44.17 50.86
C GLN A 182 -23.48 -45.70 50.98
N ILE A 183 -23.93 -46.28 52.09
CA ILE A 183 -23.80 -47.72 52.37
C ILE A 183 -24.98 -48.46 51.75
N LEU A 184 -24.67 -49.40 50.86
CA LEU A 184 -25.67 -50.26 50.22
C LEU A 184 -26.13 -51.38 51.16
N TYR A 185 -25.16 -52.01 51.83
CA TYR A 185 -25.40 -52.99 52.87
C TYR A 185 -24.12 -53.22 53.67
N ALA A 186 -24.30 -53.66 54.91
CA ALA A 186 -23.26 -54.20 55.77
C ALA A 186 -23.75 -55.53 56.37
N LEU A 187 -22.82 -56.43 56.69
CA LEU A 187 -23.15 -57.71 57.30
C LEU A 187 -21.98 -58.29 58.10
N ILE A 188 -22.32 -59.17 59.04
CA ILE A 188 -21.38 -59.89 59.90
C ILE A 188 -21.65 -61.38 59.75
N THR A 189 -20.61 -62.17 59.52
CA THR A 189 -20.68 -63.63 59.49
C THR A 189 -19.88 -64.26 60.62
N ASP A 190 -20.24 -65.48 61.00
CA ASP A 190 -19.43 -66.32 61.86
C ASP A 190 -18.32 -67.08 61.09
N HIS A 191 -17.58 -67.94 61.80
CA HIS A 191 -16.53 -68.80 61.26
C HIS A 191 -17.01 -69.80 60.18
N ARG A 192 -18.32 -70.06 60.09
CA ARG A 192 -18.95 -70.93 59.07
C ARG A 192 -19.51 -70.13 57.89
N ASN A 193 -19.25 -68.82 57.84
CA ASN A 193 -19.84 -67.87 56.89
C ASN A 193 -21.37 -67.77 57.00
N VAL A 194 -21.97 -68.12 58.14
CA VAL A 194 -23.40 -67.90 58.37
C VAL A 194 -23.60 -66.45 58.77
N ILE A 195 -24.55 -65.77 58.13
CA ILE A 195 -24.87 -64.37 58.38
C ILE A 195 -25.52 -64.25 59.77
N LYS A 196 -24.85 -63.56 60.69
CA LYS A 196 -25.35 -63.27 62.04
C LYS A 196 -26.09 -61.93 62.12
N ALA A 197 -25.66 -60.96 61.32
CA ALA A 197 -26.35 -59.69 61.17
C ALA A 197 -26.21 -59.18 59.73
N HIS A 198 -27.25 -58.56 59.20
CA HIS A 198 -27.28 -57.98 57.85
C HIS A 198 -28.23 -56.78 57.83
N THR A 199 -27.95 -55.77 57.01
CA THR A 199 -28.85 -54.61 56.79
C THR A 199 -30.25 -55.03 56.31
N LYS A 200 -30.37 -56.25 55.80
CA LYS A 200 -31.63 -56.88 55.41
C LYS A 200 -31.83 -58.13 56.26
N ILE A 201 -32.85 -58.11 57.11
CA ILE A 201 -33.09 -59.13 58.15
C ILE A 201 -33.41 -60.51 57.54
N ASP A 202 -34.01 -60.55 56.35
CA ASP A 202 -34.37 -61.76 55.60
C ASP A 202 -33.16 -62.62 55.16
N LEU A 203 -31.95 -62.09 55.27
CA LEU A 203 -30.70 -62.79 54.94
C LEU A 203 -29.99 -63.38 56.17
N VAL A 204 -30.41 -63.03 57.38
CA VAL A 204 -29.81 -63.56 58.62
C VAL A 204 -30.07 -65.08 58.71
N GLY A 205 -29.07 -65.83 59.16
CA GLY A 205 -29.10 -67.30 59.26
C GLY A 205 -28.74 -68.04 57.97
N LYS A 206 -28.59 -67.36 56.83
CA LYS A 206 -28.16 -67.98 55.56
C LYS A 206 -26.63 -68.00 55.45
N ILE A 207 -26.11 -68.92 54.64
CA ILE A 207 -24.68 -68.94 54.29
C ILE A 207 -24.39 -67.79 53.31
N TYR A 208 -23.45 -66.92 53.67
CA TYR A 208 -23.01 -65.83 52.83
C TYR A 208 -22.16 -66.34 51.66
N ARG A 209 -22.45 -65.84 50.45
CA ARG A 209 -21.63 -66.06 49.25
C ARG A 209 -21.03 -64.73 48.83
N LYS A 210 -19.69 -64.67 48.75
CA LYS A 210 -18.98 -63.45 48.35
C LYS A 210 -19.34 -63.06 46.91
N PRO A 211 -19.54 -61.75 46.63
CA PRO A 211 -19.78 -61.27 45.28
C PRO A 211 -18.53 -61.43 44.40
N THR A 212 -18.72 -61.50 43.08
CA THR A 212 -17.63 -61.60 42.12
C THR A 212 -16.76 -60.34 42.15
N ILE A 213 -15.51 -60.50 42.55
CA ILE A 213 -14.54 -59.41 42.63
C ILE A 213 -14.08 -59.06 41.22
N LYS A 214 -14.30 -57.80 40.80
CA LYS A 214 -13.82 -57.28 39.52
C LYS A 214 -12.34 -56.90 39.59
N ARG A 215 -11.96 -56.20 40.66
CA ARG A 215 -10.60 -55.69 40.85
C ARG A 215 -10.31 -55.41 42.32
N VAL A 216 -9.20 -55.91 42.84
CA VAL A 216 -8.70 -55.53 44.17
C VAL A 216 -8.08 -54.14 44.10
N LEU A 217 -8.48 -53.24 45.00
CA LEU A 217 -8.07 -51.83 44.99
C LEU A 217 -6.98 -51.55 46.01
N LYS A 218 -7.11 -52.09 47.23
CA LYS A 218 -6.18 -51.83 48.35
C LYS A 218 -6.36 -52.90 49.42
N GLU A 219 -5.27 -53.39 50.01
CA GLU A 219 -5.29 -54.26 51.19
C GLU A 219 -4.34 -53.67 52.23
N GLU A 220 -4.89 -53.24 53.36
CA GLU A 220 -4.12 -52.51 54.37
C GLU A 220 -4.68 -52.80 55.78
N LYS A 221 -3.80 -53.11 56.74
CA LYS A 221 -4.16 -53.35 58.16
C LYS A 221 -5.31 -54.35 58.34
N GLY A 222 -5.30 -55.45 57.58
CA GLY A 222 -6.31 -56.51 57.66
C GLY A 222 -7.65 -56.21 56.97
N VAL A 223 -7.80 -55.04 56.32
CA VAL A 223 -8.99 -54.71 55.53
C VAL A 223 -8.65 -54.84 54.04
N ARG A 224 -9.43 -55.64 53.30
CA ARG A 224 -9.34 -55.71 51.84
C ARG A 224 -10.47 -54.92 51.20
N ALA A 225 -10.11 -53.99 50.31
CA ALA A 225 -11.02 -53.19 49.51
C ALA A 225 -10.96 -53.60 48.03
N SER A 226 -12.11 -53.87 47.45
CA SER A 226 -12.30 -54.39 46.09
C SER A 226 -13.41 -53.64 45.37
N ALA A 227 -13.39 -53.63 44.04
CA ALA A 227 -14.52 -53.20 43.23
C ALA A 227 -15.38 -54.43 42.88
N ILE A 228 -16.70 -54.31 43.09
CA ILE A 228 -17.69 -55.34 42.74
C ILE A 228 -18.80 -54.71 41.90
N TYR A 229 -19.61 -55.56 41.26
CA TYR A 229 -20.88 -55.15 40.69
C TYR A 229 -22.03 -55.57 41.59
N ASN A 230 -22.96 -54.64 41.83
CA ASN A 230 -24.25 -54.93 42.44
C ASN A 230 -25.34 -54.60 41.41
N GLY A 231 -25.79 -55.61 40.66
CA GLY A 231 -26.55 -55.41 39.43
C GLY A 231 -25.68 -54.74 38.35
N GLU A 232 -26.11 -53.57 37.86
CA GLU A 232 -25.37 -52.79 36.86
C GLU A 232 -24.41 -51.75 37.48
N GLU A 233 -24.52 -51.48 38.79
CA GLU A 233 -23.72 -50.45 39.46
C GLU A 233 -22.38 -51.01 39.97
N GLU A 234 -21.29 -50.29 39.72
CA GLU A 234 -19.98 -50.60 40.32
C GLU A 234 -19.89 -50.00 41.72
N CYS A 235 -19.62 -50.82 42.73
CA CYS A 235 -19.56 -50.44 44.14
C CYS A 235 -18.20 -50.77 44.74
N LEU A 236 -17.86 -50.11 45.86
CA LEU A 236 -16.68 -50.48 46.65
C LEU A 236 -17.11 -51.52 47.69
N PHE A 237 -16.42 -52.64 47.73
CA PHE A 237 -16.64 -53.73 48.66
C PHE A 237 -15.46 -53.87 49.60
N PHE A 238 -15.73 -53.90 50.88
CA PHE A 238 -14.72 -54.03 51.93
C PHE A 238 -14.98 -55.31 52.70
N GLU A 239 -13.92 -56.00 53.04
CA GLU A 239 -13.94 -57.19 53.90
C GLU A 239 -12.85 -57.07 54.98
N ALA A 240 -13.21 -57.43 56.21
CA ALA A 240 -12.29 -57.45 57.35
C ALA A 240 -12.57 -58.66 58.24
N PRO A 241 -11.54 -59.40 58.68
CA PRO A 241 -11.72 -60.52 59.59
C PRO A 241 -12.05 -60.02 61.00
N VAL A 242 -12.98 -60.70 61.67
CA VAL A 242 -13.22 -60.52 63.10
C VAL A 242 -12.29 -61.47 63.85
N MET A 243 -11.37 -60.89 64.60
CA MET A 243 -10.35 -61.63 65.35
C MET A 243 -10.63 -61.50 66.84
N TYR A 244 -10.63 -62.63 67.56
CA TYR A 244 -10.56 -62.65 69.01
C TYR A 244 -9.22 -63.27 69.41
N GLN A 245 -8.39 -62.49 70.10
CA GLN A 245 -6.99 -62.80 70.33
C GLN A 245 -6.24 -63.05 69.00
N LYS A 246 -6.05 -64.31 68.61
CA LYS A 246 -5.40 -64.72 67.35
C LYS A 246 -6.29 -65.63 66.49
N LEU A 247 -7.53 -65.89 66.91
CA LEU A 247 -8.45 -66.75 66.20
C LEU A 247 -9.45 -65.92 65.38
N LYS A 248 -9.60 -66.27 64.11
CA LYS A 248 -10.65 -65.71 63.26
C LYS A 248 -11.99 -66.35 63.62
N ILE A 249 -12.91 -65.55 64.15
CA ILE A 249 -14.24 -66.03 64.58
C ILE A 249 -15.37 -65.58 63.65
N GLY A 250 -15.06 -64.71 62.68
CA GLY A 250 -16.03 -64.21 61.71
C GLY A 250 -15.41 -63.28 60.66
N GLU A 251 -16.25 -62.68 59.81
CA GLU A 251 -15.88 -61.60 58.89
C GLU A 251 -16.97 -60.52 58.90
N VAL A 252 -16.57 -59.27 58.71
CA VAL A 252 -17.48 -58.15 58.41
C VAL A 252 -17.33 -57.82 56.93
N TYR A 253 -18.44 -57.51 56.29
CA TYR A 253 -18.47 -56.99 54.93
C TYR A 253 -19.27 -55.70 54.83
N LEU A 254 -18.82 -54.81 53.96
CA LEU A 254 -19.43 -53.51 53.72
C LEU A 254 -19.40 -53.18 52.23
N ALA A 255 -20.54 -52.78 51.67
CA ALA A 255 -20.63 -52.29 50.30
C ALA A 255 -21.04 -50.80 50.27
N ILE A 256 -20.27 -49.98 49.56
CA ILE A 256 -20.49 -48.53 49.41
C ILE A 256 -20.81 -48.21 47.94
N SER A 257 -21.89 -47.47 47.70
CA SER A 257 -22.30 -47.04 46.36
C SER A 257 -21.42 -45.90 45.83
N LYS A 258 -21.06 -45.97 44.54
CA LYS A 258 -20.39 -44.86 43.83
C LYS A 258 -21.38 -43.90 43.16
N ARG A 259 -22.69 -44.13 43.27
CA ARG A 259 -23.71 -43.40 42.52
C ARG A 259 -23.65 -41.89 42.74
N ARG A 260 -23.56 -41.45 44.00
CA ARG A 260 -23.47 -40.02 44.35
C ARG A 260 -22.21 -39.34 43.80
N VAL A 261 -21.09 -40.08 43.74
CA VAL A 261 -19.85 -39.59 43.12
C VAL A 261 -20.03 -39.43 41.62
N LEU A 262 -20.65 -40.40 40.94
CA LEU A 262 -20.93 -40.32 39.50
C LEU A 262 -21.90 -39.20 39.15
N GLU A 263 -22.93 -38.98 39.96
CA GLU A 263 -23.89 -37.87 39.80
C GLU A 263 -23.21 -36.51 39.95
N ASN A 264 -22.38 -36.33 40.99
CA ASN A 264 -21.60 -35.09 41.19
C ASN A 264 -20.60 -34.85 40.04
N LEU A 265 -19.93 -35.90 39.56
CA LEU A 265 -19.05 -35.82 38.38
C LEU A 265 -19.81 -35.45 37.11
N ARG A 266 -21.04 -35.94 36.93
CA ARG A 266 -21.90 -35.59 35.78
C ARG A 266 -22.33 -34.13 35.84
N ASN A 267 -22.71 -33.64 37.02
CA ASN A 267 -23.05 -32.24 37.24
C ASN A 267 -21.85 -31.32 36.97
N ALA A 268 -20.66 -31.69 37.48
CA ALA A 268 -19.42 -30.97 37.20
C ALA A 268 -19.10 -30.95 35.69
N LYS A 269 -19.25 -32.09 34.99
CA LYS A 269 -19.07 -32.17 33.53
C LYS A 269 -20.03 -31.25 32.78
N ASN A 270 -21.30 -31.23 33.15
CA ASN A 270 -22.31 -30.37 32.52
C ASN A 270 -22.00 -28.89 32.76
N TYR A 271 -21.58 -28.53 33.98
CA TYR A 271 -21.13 -27.18 34.31
C TYR A 271 -19.96 -26.73 33.43
N PHE A 272 -18.92 -27.55 33.29
CA PHE A 272 -17.79 -27.24 32.41
C PHE A 272 -18.18 -27.16 30.93
N ALA A 273 -19.09 -28.00 30.47
CA ALA A 273 -19.60 -27.96 29.11
C ALA A 273 -20.34 -26.63 28.83
N LEU A 274 -21.20 -26.19 29.75
CA LEU A 274 -21.89 -24.90 29.65
C LEU A 274 -20.88 -23.75 29.64
N LEU A 275 -19.91 -23.76 30.55
CA LEU A 275 -18.85 -22.74 30.61
C LEU A 275 -18.05 -22.67 29.29
N ALA A 276 -17.73 -23.82 28.69
CA ALA A 276 -17.04 -23.88 27.41
C ALA A 276 -17.87 -23.24 26.27
N ILE A 277 -19.19 -23.47 26.24
CA ILE A 277 -20.09 -22.86 25.26
C ILE A 277 -20.12 -21.34 25.42
N VAL A 278 -20.27 -20.85 26.66
CA VAL A 278 -20.29 -19.40 26.94
C VAL A 278 -18.98 -18.75 26.50
N MET A 279 -17.84 -19.34 26.86
CA MET A 279 -16.53 -18.83 26.46
C MET A 279 -16.32 -18.84 24.93
N ALA A 280 -16.84 -19.86 24.24
CA ALA A 280 -16.80 -19.91 22.78
C ALA A 280 -17.63 -18.77 22.16
N LEU A 281 -18.83 -18.49 22.68
CA LEU A 281 -19.67 -17.38 22.22
C LEU A 281 -19.00 -16.02 22.43
N VAL A 282 -18.41 -15.80 23.61
CA VAL A 282 -17.64 -14.59 23.91
C VAL A 282 -16.43 -14.46 22.97
N GLY A 283 -15.72 -15.55 22.70
CA GLY A 283 -14.61 -15.58 21.75
C GLY A 283 -15.03 -15.21 20.33
N VAL A 284 -16.15 -15.73 19.84
CA VAL A 284 -16.73 -15.37 18.54
C VAL A 284 -17.08 -13.89 18.50
N PHE A 285 -17.78 -13.39 19.53
CA PHE A 285 -18.18 -11.99 19.61
C PHE A 285 -16.99 -11.04 19.61
N LEU A 286 -16.01 -11.26 20.50
CA LEU A 286 -14.79 -10.44 20.57
C LEU A 286 -14.01 -10.48 19.26
N SER A 287 -13.96 -11.65 18.62
CA SER A 287 -13.28 -11.79 17.34
C SER A 287 -13.98 -11.06 16.20
N LEU A 288 -15.31 -10.98 16.18
CA LEU A 288 -16.05 -10.16 15.21
C LEU A 288 -15.76 -8.68 15.43
N LEU A 289 -15.69 -8.24 16.69
CA LEU A 289 -15.39 -6.86 17.05
C LEU A 289 -13.97 -6.46 16.59
N LEU A 290 -12.97 -7.29 16.89
CA LEU A 290 -11.59 -7.10 16.41
C LEU A 290 -11.51 -7.14 14.88
N SER A 291 -12.29 -8.00 14.23
CA SER A 291 -12.34 -8.10 12.77
C SER A 291 -12.74 -6.77 12.13
N VAL A 292 -13.81 -6.13 12.63
CA VAL A 292 -14.27 -4.83 12.12
C VAL A 292 -13.23 -3.75 12.38
N TYR A 293 -12.62 -3.76 13.56
CA TYR A 293 -11.58 -2.80 13.96
C TYR A 293 -10.37 -2.77 13.01
N PHE A 294 -9.88 -3.93 12.58
CA PHE A 294 -8.71 -4.05 11.70
C PHE A 294 -9.05 -4.08 10.20
N SER A 295 -10.18 -4.66 9.81
CA SER A 295 -10.50 -4.88 8.38
C SER A 295 -10.78 -3.57 7.65
N HIS A 296 -11.40 -2.60 8.32
CA HIS A 296 -11.75 -1.32 7.71
C HIS A 296 -10.51 -0.53 7.22
N PRO A 297 -9.49 -0.24 8.06
CA PRO A 297 -8.31 0.51 7.61
C PRO A 297 -7.50 -0.23 6.54
N ILE A 298 -7.37 -1.56 6.64
CA ILE A 298 -6.66 -2.37 5.63
C ILE A 298 -7.35 -2.27 4.27
N ARG A 299 -8.69 -2.33 4.24
CA ARG A 299 -9.46 -2.22 3.00
C ARG A 299 -9.33 -0.83 2.38
N GLN A 300 -9.43 0.22 3.18
CA GLN A 300 -9.25 1.60 2.71
C GLN A 300 -7.87 1.81 2.08
N LEU A 301 -6.82 1.33 2.75
CA LEU A 301 -5.46 1.42 2.23
C LEU A 301 -5.32 0.68 0.89
N GLY A 302 -5.91 -0.51 0.77
CA GLY A 302 -5.91 -1.28 -0.48
C GLY A 302 -6.64 -0.56 -1.63
N GLU A 303 -7.82 0.00 -1.36
CA GLU A 303 -8.62 0.71 -2.36
C GLU A 303 -7.92 1.98 -2.86
N ILE A 304 -7.29 2.74 -1.96
CA ILE A 304 -6.57 3.96 -2.32
C ILE A 304 -5.25 3.62 -3.04
N THR A 305 -4.54 2.58 -2.64
CA THR A 305 -3.34 2.09 -3.36
C THR A 305 -3.66 1.73 -4.81
N LEU A 306 -4.79 1.06 -5.05
CA LEU A 306 -5.25 0.75 -6.41
C LEU A 306 -5.59 2.00 -7.23
N SER A 307 -6.02 3.09 -6.58
CA SER A 307 -6.30 4.37 -7.24
C SER A 307 -5.01 5.10 -7.58
N LEU A 308 -4.03 5.09 -6.67
CA LEU A 308 -2.67 5.61 -6.89
C LEU A 308 -2.00 4.94 -8.09
N GLY A 309 -2.11 3.61 -8.20
CA GLY A 309 -1.60 2.85 -9.35
C GLY A 309 -2.25 3.16 -10.69
N LYS A 310 -3.40 3.87 -10.69
CA LYS A 310 -4.06 4.38 -11.90
C LYS A 310 -3.71 5.85 -12.21
N GLY A 311 -2.84 6.48 -11.42
CA GLY A 311 -2.43 7.87 -11.58
C GLY A 311 -3.33 8.88 -10.87
N ASP A 312 -4.31 8.44 -10.07
CA ASP A 312 -5.08 9.34 -9.21
C ASP A 312 -4.32 9.59 -7.90
N PHE A 313 -3.47 10.62 -7.91
CA PHE A 313 -2.71 11.06 -6.74
C PHE A 313 -3.48 12.03 -5.85
N SER A 314 -4.79 12.28 -6.05
CA SER A 314 -5.54 13.28 -5.28
C SER A 314 -6.20 12.70 -4.03
N ARG A 315 -6.51 11.40 -4.03
CA ARG A 315 -7.13 10.73 -2.88
C ARG A 315 -6.17 10.63 -1.70
N ARG A 316 -6.72 10.83 -0.50
CA ARG A 316 -5.98 10.76 0.77
C ARG A 316 -6.71 9.87 1.76
N ILE A 317 -5.95 9.22 2.64
CA ILE A 317 -6.46 8.47 3.78
C ILE A 317 -6.68 9.45 4.92
N LYS A 318 -7.85 9.41 5.56
CA LYS A 318 -8.12 10.24 6.74
C LYS A 318 -7.33 9.69 7.93
N VAL A 319 -6.40 10.49 8.44
CA VAL A 319 -5.59 10.13 9.62
C VAL A 319 -6.39 10.50 10.86
N SER A 320 -7.09 9.54 11.46
CA SER A 320 -7.83 9.72 12.72
C SER A 320 -7.39 8.76 13.82
N ARG A 321 -6.38 7.92 13.54
CA ARG A 321 -5.88 6.91 14.45
C ARG A 321 -4.49 7.29 14.94
N ASN A 322 -4.20 6.98 16.19
CA ASN A 322 -2.91 7.20 16.84
C ASN A 322 -2.23 5.86 17.12
N ASP A 323 -2.10 5.04 16.08
CA ASP A 323 -1.52 3.71 16.08
C ASP A 323 -0.70 3.50 14.79
N GLU A 324 -0.15 2.31 14.61
CA GLU A 324 0.67 1.97 13.45
C GLU A 324 -0.11 2.08 12.12
N PHE A 325 -1.45 1.98 12.15
CA PHE A 325 -2.29 2.24 10.98
C PHE A 325 -2.38 3.75 10.68
N GLY A 326 -2.38 4.59 11.71
CA GLY A 326 -2.23 6.04 11.59
C GLY A 326 -0.89 6.42 10.93
N ASP A 327 0.21 5.85 11.42
CA ASP A 327 1.56 6.08 10.86
C ASP A 327 1.64 5.65 9.39
N LEU A 328 1.06 4.49 9.07
CA LEU A 328 1.02 3.99 7.70
C LEU A 328 0.17 4.90 6.79
N ALA A 329 -0.97 5.40 7.29
CA ALA A 329 -1.79 6.37 6.56
C ALA A 329 -1.03 7.68 6.31
N TYR A 330 -0.25 8.16 7.28
CA TYR A 330 0.60 9.34 7.13
C TYR A 330 1.68 9.12 6.06
N ALA A 331 2.43 8.02 6.14
CA ALA A 331 3.45 7.66 5.17
C ALA A 331 2.88 7.54 3.75
N PHE A 332 1.70 6.94 3.62
CA PHE A 332 1.00 6.81 2.35
C PHE A 332 0.59 8.17 1.77
N ASN A 333 0.01 9.05 2.58
CA ASN A 333 -0.37 10.40 2.14
C ASN A 333 0.85 11.23 1.70
N ARG A 334 1.99 11.08 2.39
CA ARG A 334 3.26 11.73 2.00
C ARG A 334 3.72 11.26 0.62
N MET A 335 3.74 9.94 0.39
CA MET A 335 4.08 9.37 -0.92
C MET A 335 3.15 9.86 -2.03
N ALA A 336 1.84 9.90 -1.79
CA ALA A 336 0.88 10.42 -2.76
C ALA A 336 1.17 11.89 -3.10
N SER A 337 1.50 12.70 -2.09
CA SER A 337 1.88 14.11 -2.28
C SER A 337 3.17 14.27 -3.08
N ASP A 338 4.19 13.45 -2.81
CA ASP A 338 5.47 13.50 -3.50
C ASP A 338 5.31 13.12 -4.98
N LEU A 339 4.50 12.09 -5.28
CA LEU A 339 4.19 11.68 -6.65
C LEU A 339 3.39 12.75 -7.41
N GLU A 340 2.41 13.38 -6.75
CA GLU A 340 1.65 14.50 -7.33
C GLU A 340 2.58 15.68 -7.66
N LEU A 341 3.50 16.01 -6.75
CA LEU A 341 4.49 17.07 -6.95
C LEU A 341 5.43 16.73 -8.13
N GLN A 342 5.92 15.49 -8.21
CA GLN A 342 6.76 15.05 -9.34
C GLN A 342 6.02 15.21 -10.68
N GLY A 343 4.72 14.89 -10.73
CA GLY A 343 3.89 15.15 -11.90
C GLY A 343 3.85 16.63 -12.28
N LYS A 344 3.56 17.51 -11.31
CA LYS A 344 3.51 18.97 -11.53
C LYS A 344 4.85 19.54 -11.97
N ILE A 345 5.95 19.04 -11.40
CA ILE A 345 7.31 19.43 -11.79
C ILE A 345 7.54 19.03 -13.24
N LYS A 346 7.24 17.80 -13.63
CA LYS A 346 7.37 17.33 -15.01
C LYS A 346 6.57 18.20 -15.99
N ASP A 347 5.33 18.52 -15.67
CA ASP A 347 4.46 19.38 -16.50
C ASP A 347 5.00 20.81 -16.61
N SER A 348 5.60 21.33 -15.54
CA SER A 348 6.20 22.67 -15.53
C SER A 348 7.49 22.73 -16.34
N PHE A 349 8.34 21.69 -16.27
CA PHE A 349 9.56 21.58 -17.07
C PHE A 349 9.27 21.47 -18.57
N GLY A 350 8.14 20.86 -18.96
CA GLY A 350 7.72 20.75 -20.37
C GLY A 350 7.51 22.09 -21.10
N ARG A 351 7.36 23.21 -20.38
CA ARG A 351 7.26 24.55 -20.98
C ARG A 351 8.62 25.16 -21.35
N TYR A 352 9.71 24.64 -20.79
CA TYR A 352 11.05 25.18 -20.95
C TYR A 352 12.00 24.21 -21.65
N VAL A 353 11.59 22.95 -21.78
CA VAL A 353 12.40 21.85 -22.30
C VAL A 353 11.46 20.97 -23.12
N THR A 354 11.81 20.66 -24.37
CA THR A 354 10.92 19.84 -25.22
C THR A 354 10.75 18.42 -24.66
N PRO A 355 9.62 17.74 -24.93
CA PRO A 355 9.35 16.41 -24.40
C PRO A 355 10.49 15.41 -24.65
N GLU A 356 11.17 15.52 -25.79
CA GLU A 356 12.29 14.68 -26.20
C GLU A 356 13.51 14.87 -25.30
N ILE A 357 13.81 16.11 -24.89
CA ILE A 357 14.91 16.40 -23.98
C ILE A 357 14.55 15.94 -22.56
N VAL A 358 13.30 16.10 -22.12
CA VAL A 358 12.82 15.58 -20.83
C VAL A 358 12.96 14.06 -20.77
N GLU A 359 12.54 13.35 -21.82
CA GLU A 359 12.67 11.89 -21.91
C GLU A 359 14.14 11.44 -21.93
N MET A 360 14.99 12.18 -22.63
CA MET A 360 16.43 11.92 -22.66
C MET A 360 17.08 12.08 -21.27
N ILE A 361 16.74 13.14 -20.53
CA ILE A 361 17.23 13.37 -19.16
C ILE A 361 16.76 12.25 -18.23
N LEU A 362 15.49 11.84 -18.32
CA LEU A 362 14.92 10.79 -17.46
C LEU A 362 15.48 9.40 -17.78
N SER A 363 15.78 9.11 -19.05
CA SER A 363 16.26 7.80 -19.49
C SER A 363 17.72 7.55 -19.12
N ASN A 364 18.52 8.60 -18.98
CA ASN A 364 19.93 8.45 -18.58
C ASN A 364 20.43 9.69 -17.81
N PRO A 365 20.04 9.84 -16.53
CA PRO A 365 20.34 11.03 -15.73
C PRO A 365 21.83 11.35 -15.65
N ASP A 366 22.67 10.32 -15.70
CA ASP A 366 24.05 10.43 -15.25
C ASP A 366 25.10 10.67 -16.36
N LYS A 367 24.84 10.50 -17.68
CA LYS A 367 26.04 10.40 -18.57
C LYS A 367 26.07 10.55 -20.11
N LEU A 368 25.09 11.05 -20.86
CA LEU A 368 25.28 11.15 -22.34
C LEU A 368 24.96 12.49 -23.01
N TRP A 369 23.97 13.26 -22.55
CA TRP A 369 23.58 14.53 -23.20
C TRP A 369 24.56 15.70 -22.91
N MET A 370 25.44 15.55 -21.90
CA MET A 370 26.41 16.58 -21.52
C MET A 370 27.70 16.59 -22.37
N LYS A 371 28.03 15.51 -23.09
CA LYS A 371 29.21 15.48 -23.97
C LYS A 371 28.76 15.77 -25.39
N GLY A 372 29.27 16.85 -25.98
CA GLY A 372 29.02 17.18 -27.37
C GLY A 372 29.28 15.98 -28.28
N SER A 373 28.36 15.72 -29.22
CA SER A 373 28.43 14.64 -30.19
C SER A 373 28.40 15.21 -31.60
N MET A 374 29.19 14.63 -32.51
CA MET A 374 29.09 14.97 -33.94
C MET A 374 27.80 14.38 -34.49
N VAL A 375 26.97 15.21 -35.09
CA VAL A 375 25.70 14.84 -35.71
C VAL A 375 25.64 15.35 -37.14
N GLU A 376 24.98 14.61 -38.01
CA GLU A 376 24.54 15.09 -39.31
C GLU A 376 23.13 15.66 -39.14
N ALA A 377 22.96 16.95 -39.38
CA ALA A 377 21.70 17.65 -39.12
C ALA A 377 21.49 18.81 -40.10
N THR A 378 20.27 19.35 -40.11
CA THR A 378 19.89 20.55 -40.86
C THR A 378 19.50 21.66 -39.89
N VAL A 379 20.08 22.85 -40.07
CA VAL A 379 19.69 24.05 -39.33
C VAL A 379 18.86 24.95 -40.23
N LEU A 380 17.76 25.44 -39.68
CA LEU A 380 16.91 26.45 -40.26
C LEU A 380 16.98 27.70 -39.38
N PHE A 381 17.24 28.84 -39.99
CA PHE A 381 17.08 30.15 -39.37
C PHE A 381 15.95 30.88 -40.08
N VAL A 382 15.09 31.53 -39.31
CA VAL A 382 14.02 32.39 -39.81
C VAL A 382 14.04 33.70 -39.05
N ASP A 383 13.93 34.81 -39.76
CA ASP A 383 14.09 36.14 -39.20
C ASP A 383 13.22 37.16 -39.95
N ILE A 384 12.61 38.08 -39.19
CA ILE A 384 11.64 39.05 -39.72
C ILE A 384 12.41 40.21 -40.38
N ARG A 385 12.11 40.45 -41.66
CA ARG A 385 12.72 41.56 -42.40
C ARG A 385 12.24 42.89 -41.80
N ASN A 386 13.20 43.77 -41.49
CA ASN A 386 12.97 45.12 -40.98
C ASN A 386 12.17 45.18 -39.66
N PHE A 387 12.28 44.18 -38.79
CA PHE A 387 11.54 44.15 -37.51
C PHE A 387 11.87 45.32 -36.58
N THR A 388 13.14 45.77 -36.54
CA THR A 388 13.53 46.93 -35.73
C THR A 388 12.74 48.18 -36.13
N ALA A 389 12.70 48.50 -37.43
CA ALA A 389 11.92 49.63 -37.94
C ALA A 389 10.39 49.42 -37.73
N LEU A 390 9.92 48.18 -37.78
CA LEU A 390 8.51 47.83 -37.53
C LEU A 390 8.11 48.07 -36.05
N SER A 391 9.03 47.91 -35.11
CA SER A 391 8.78 47.99 -33.67
C SER A 391 9.04 49.37 -33.04
N GLU A 392 9.87 50.22 -33.67
CA GLU A 392 10.31 51.52 -33.12
C GLU A 392 9.16 52.49 -32.74
N ASN A 393 8.05 52.49 -33.47
CA ASN A 393 6.94 53.45 -33.27
C ASN A 393 5.63 52.77 -32.84
N ARG A 394 5.70 51.63 -32.16
CA ARG A 394 4.53 50.81 -31.80
C ARG A 394 4.45 50.56 -30.30
N ASP A 395 3.24 50.28 -29.82
CA ASP A 395 3.00 49.91 -28.43
C ASP A 395 3.74 48.59 -28.11
N PRO A 396 4.61 48.56 -27.07
CA PRO A 396 5.35 47.37 -26.68
C PRO A 396 4.48 46.14 -26.41
N GLU A 397 3.26 46.30 -25.90
CA GLU A 397 2.35 45.19 -25.64
C GLU A 397 1.84 44.57 -26.95
N VAL A 398 1.56 45.42 -27.95
CA VAL A 398 1.14 44.98 -29.29
C VAL A 398 2.29 44.26 -30.00
N VAL A 399 3.50 44.80 -29.93
CA VAL A 399 4.70 44.16 -30.50
C VAL A 399 4.97 42.81 -29.83
N LEU A 400 4.83 42.74 -28.51
CA LEU A 400 5.03 41.51 -27.75
C LEU A 400 3.99 40.43 -28.12
N ARG A 401 2.71 40.79 -28.26
CA ARG A 401 1.67 39.84 -28.71
C ARG A 401 1.95 39.33 -30.12
N LEU A 402 2.26 40.22 -31.06
CA LEU A 402 2.61 39.85 -32.43
C LEU A 402 3.82 38.93 -32.49
N LEU A 403 4.88 39.26 -31.72
CA LEU A 403 6.09 38.44 -31.65
C LEU A 403 5.78 37.06 -31.06
N ASN A 404 5.00 36.98 -29.99
CA ASN A 404 4.60 35.70 -29.40
C ASN A 404 3.77 34.85 -30.36
N ASP A 405 2.83 35.45 -31.10
CA ASP A 405 2.01 34.74 -32.08
C ASP A 405 2.87 34.22 -33.25
N TYR A 406 3.79 35.05 -33.75
CA TYR A 406 4.78 34.66 -34.76
C TYR A 406 5.65 33.50 -34.27
N LEU A 407 6.28 33.63 -33.10
CA LEU A 407 7.16 32.60 -32.54
C LEU A 407 6.38 31.31 -32.24
N THR A 408 5.12 31.40 -31.83
CA THR A 408 4.24 30.24 -31.62
C THR A 408 4.02 29.48 -32.92
N ARG A 409 3.64 30.16 -34.01
CA ARG A 409 3.44 29.54 -35.33
C ARG A 409 4.72 28.89 -35.88
N VAL A 410 5.86 29.56 -35.72
CA VAL A 410 7.16 28.99 -36.09
C VAL A 410 7.44 27.73 -35.27
N THR A 411 7.24 27.80 -33.95
CA THR A 411 7.47 26.67 -33.03
C THR A 411 6.59 25.47 -33.37
N ASP A 412 5.28 25.68 -33.51
CA ASP A 412 4.32 24.62 -33.81
C ASP A 412 4.63 23.96 -35.16
N THR A 413 5.01 24.75 -36.17
CA THR A 413 5.39 24.23 -37.48
C THR A 413 6.68 23.41 -37.41
N VAL A 414 7.70 23.90 -36.71
CA VAL A 414 8.97 23.17 -36.53
C VAL A 414 8.72 21.83 -35.81
N ILE A 415 7.94 21.83 -34.74
CA ILE A 415 7.58 20.62 -34.00
C ILE A 415 6.77 19.66 -34.88
N LYS A 416 5.81 20.16 -35.67
CA LYS A 416 4.99 19.35 -36.60
C LYS A 416 5.85 18.55 -37.59
N TYR A 417 6.95 19.11 -38.08
CA TYR A 417 7.89 18.42 -38.97
C TYR A 417 9.00 17.66 -38.23
N GLY A 418 8.92 17.57 -36.90
CA GLY A 418 9.87 16.87 -36.03
C GLY A 418 11.24 17.54 -35.99
N GLY A 419 11.27 18.87 -36.09
CA GLY A 419 12.41 19.69 -35.73
C GLY A 419 12.31 20.15 -34.27
N HIS A 420 13.41 20.70 -33.79
CA HIS A 420 13.56 21.22 -32.44
C HIS A 420 13.91 22.70 -32.51
N ILE A 421 13.11 23.56 -31.85
CA ILE A 421 13.49 24.97 -31.66
C ILE A 421 14.66 25.01 -30.70
N ASN A 422 15.80 25.50 -31.19
CA ASN A 422 16.99 25.60 -30.39
C ASN A 422 17.01 26.86 -29.53
N LYS A 423 16.81 28.02 -30.17
CA LYS A 423 16.77 29.31 -29.48
C LYS A 423 16.03 30.38 -30.27
N PHE A 424 15.61 31.40 -29.54
CA PHE A 424 15.13 32.67 -30.08
C PHE A 424 16.16 33.77 -29.78
N ALA A 425 16.39 34.65 -30.74
CA ALA A 425 17.23 35.83 -30.60
C ALA A 425 16.48 37.05 -31.14
N GLY A 426 15.61 37.63 -30.30
CA GLY A 426 14.68 38.66 -30.74
C GLY A 426 13.58 38.05 -31.62
N ASP A 427 13.51 38.50 -32.88
CA ASP A 427 12.63 38.02 -33.94
C ASP A 427 13.21 36.89 -34.79
N GLU A 428 14.50 36.58 -34.61
CA GLU A 428 15.15 35.43 -35.21
C GLU A 428 14.87 34.15 -34.40
N ALA A 429 14.50 33.07 -35.09
CA ALA A 429 14.36 31.74 -34.53
C ALA A 429 15.32 30.76 -35.21
N MET A 430 16.01 29.96 -34.41
CA MET A 430 16.88 28.89 -34.84
C MET A 430 16.23 27.53 -34.56
N ALA A 431 16.06 26.72 -35.59
CA ALA A 431 15.53 25.37 -35.51
C ALA A 431 16.55 24.36 -36.04
N VAL A 432 16.53 23.15 -35.47
CA VAL A 432 17.42 22.05 -35.84
C VAL A 432 16.60 20.81 -36.14
N PHE A 433 16.93 20.14 -37.25
CA PHE A 433 16.33 18.87 -37.67
C PHE A 433 17.42 17.80 -37.71
N GLY A 434 17.15 16.61 -37.16
CA GLY A 434 18.14 15.53 -37.07
C GLY A 434 19.00 15.55 -35.80
N ALA A 435 18.75 16.48 -34.88
CA ALA A 435 19.29 16.50 -33.51
C ALA A 435 18.25 17.08 -32.54
N PRO A 436 18.17 16.64 -31.26
CA PRO A 436 19.01 15.64 -30.59
C PRO A 436 18.75 14.19 -31.01
N ILE A 437 17.62 13.93 -31.69
CA ILE A 437 17.26 12.62 -32.21
C ILE A 437 17.60 12.58 -33.71
N ALA A 438 18.44 11.64 -34.11
CA ALA A 438 18.82 11.44 -35.50
C ALA A 438 17.60 11.11 -36.38
N LYS A 439 17.50 11.74 -37.55
CA LYS A 439 16.37 11.58 -38.48
C LYS A 439 16.87 11.56 -39.92
N GLU A 440 16.58 10.49 -40.65
CA GLU A 440 17.13 10.27 -42.01
C GLU A 440 16.71 11.34 -43.03
N HIS A 441 15.54 11.97 -42.87
CA HIS A 441 15.01 12.98 -43.81
C HIS A 441 14.98 14.38 -43.19
N HIS A 442 16.04 14.72 -42.44
CA HIS A 442 16.14 16.00 -41.72
C HIS A 442 16.13 17.22 -42.66
N ALA A 443 16.78 17.14 -43.83
CA ALA A 443 16.83 18.23 -44.81
C ALA A 443 15.46 18.50 -45.45
N GLU A 444 14.77 17.45 -45.89
CA GLU A 444 13.43 17.53 -46.45
C GLU A 444 12.43 18.08 -45.42
N ALA A 445 12.49 17.60 -44.18
CA ALA A 445 11.64 18.08 -43.09
C ALA A 445 11.84 19.58 -42.83
N ALA A 446 13.08 20.07 -42.87
CA ALA A 446 13.39 21.49 -42.69
C ALA A 446 12.81 22.35 -43.83
N VAL A 447 12.92 21.92 -45.08
CA VAL A 447 12.34 22.64 -46.23
C VAL A 447 10.81 22.66 -46.18
N LYS A 448 10.19 21.53 -45.83
CA LYS A 448 8.74 21.45 -45.63
C LYS A 448 8.27 22.38 -44.51
N ALA A 449 9.00 22.40 -43.40
CA ALA A 449 8.73 23.35 -42.31
C ALA A 449 8.87 24.80 -42.79
N ALA A 450 9.92 25.15 -43.54
CA ALA A 450 10.11 26.50 -44.06
C ALA A 450 8.96 26.97 -44.96
N LEU A 451 8.50 26.09 -45.87
CA LEU A 451 7.35 26.37 -46.74
C LEU A 451 6.06 26.57 -45.95
N GLU A 452 5.84 25.76 -44.91
CA GLU A 452 4.67 25.91 -44.05
C GLU A 452 4.76 27.15 -43.16
N ILE A 453 5.94 27.49 -42.63
CA ILE A 453 6.17 28.74 -41.89
C ILE A 453 5.80 29.94 -42.76
N GLN A 454 6.23 29.99 -44.03
CA GLN A 454 5.84 31.07 -44.93
C GLN A 454 4.31 31.16 -45.13
N ARG A 455 3.62 30.02 -45.21
CA ARG A 455 2.15 29.98 -45.32
C ARG A 455 1.47 30.45 -44.03
N GLU A 456 1.94 30.02 -42.87
CA GLU A 456 1.42 30.42 -41.56
C GLU A 456 1.60 31.92 -41.31
N ILE A 457 2.73 32.49 -41.73
CA ILE A 457 2.94 33.95 -41.63
C ILE A 457 2.09 34.72 -42.65
N ALA A 458 1.89 34.17 -43.85
CA ALA A 458 0.93 34.75 -44.79
C ALA A 458 -0.50 34.74 -44.22
N GLU A 459 -0.90 33.68 -43.49
CA GLU A 459 -2.18 33.63 -42.79
C GLU A 459 -2.26 34.63 -41.65
N LEU A 460 -1.19 34.76 -40.85
CA LEU A 460 -1.10 35.77 -39.80
C LEU A 460 -1.29 37.17 -40.38
N ASN A 461 -0.66 37.49 -41.50
CA ASN A 461 -0.82 38.78 -42.20
C ASN A 461 -2.24 39.06 -42.72
N ARG A 462 -3.08 38.02 -42.92
CA ARG A 462 -4.48 38.19 -43.33
C ARG A 462 -5.41 38.60 -42.20
N GLN A 463 -4.97 38.49 -40.94
CA GLN A 463 -5.79 38.84 -39.79
C GLN A 463 -6.00 40.36 -39.71
N GLU A 464 -7.25 40.79 -39.51
CA GLU A 464 -7.61 42.21 -39.54
C GLU A 464 -6.87 43.07 -38.51
N ALA A 465 -6.49 42.47 -37.37
CA ALA A 465 -5.70 43.11 -36.32
C ALA A 465 -4.26 43.49 -36.74
N LEU A 466 -3.79 43.00 -37.90
CA LEU A 466 -2.41 43.17 -38.39
C LEU A 466 -2.30 43.90 -39.73
N ARG A 467 -3.39 44.55 -40.19
CA ARG A 467 -3.40 45.27 -41.49
C ARG A 467 -2.28 46.32 -41.61
N ASP A 468 -1.81 46.89 -40.49
CA ASP A 468 -0.73 47.89 -40.45
C ASP A 468 0.66 47.31 -40.08
N MET A 469 0.78 45.98 -39.95
CA MET A 469 2.00 45.26 -39.53
C MET A 469 2.19 43.98 -40.33
N THR A 470 2.33 44.11 -41.66
CA THR A 470 2.65 42.96 -42.51
C THR A 470 4.05 42.44 -42.21
N LEU A 471 4.14 41.19 -41.78
CA LEU A 471 5.39 40.50 -41.52
C LEU A 471 5.95 39.91 -42.81
N HIS A 472 7.21 40.21 -43.09
CA HIS A 472 7.98 39.54 -44.12
C HIS A 472 9.12 38.77 -43.46
N ILE A 473 9.32 37.52 -43.86
CA ILE A 473 10.38 36.69 -43.30
C ILE A 473 11.38 36.28 -44.37
N GLY A 474 12.64 36.13 -43.98
CA GLY A 474 13.67 35.43 -44.75
C GLY A 474 14.03 34.13 -44.04
N ILE A 475 14.24 33.06 -44.80
CA ILE A 475 14.62 31.76 -44.25
C ILE A 475 15.90 31.27 -44.91
N GLY A 476 16.87 30.85 -44.11
CA GLY A 476 18.10 30.20 -44.58
C GLY A 476 18.25 28.82 -43.98
N ILE A 477 18.58 27.83 -44.82
CA ILE A 477 18.70 26.43 -44.42
C ILE A 477 20.04 25.89 -44.90
N ASN A 478 20.76 25.22 -44.00
CA ASN A 478 21.97 24.49 -44.35
C ASN A 478 22.05 23.15 -43.63
N SER A 479 22.64 22.16 -44.30
CA SER A 479 22.83 20.80 -43.79
C SER A 479 24.31 20.44 -43.77
N GLY A 480 24.68 19.58 -42.83
CA GLY A 480 26.03 19.04 -42.76
C GLY A 480 26.42 18.62 -41.34
N PRO A 481 27.68 18.20 -41.15
CA PRO A 481 28.18 17.80 -39.84
C PRO A 481 28.28 19.01 -38.89
N MET A 482 27.82 18.84 -37.66
CA MET A 482 27.90 19.82 -36.58
C MET A 482 28.05 19.13 -35.21
N VAL A 483 28.44 19.87 -34.18
CA VAL A 483 28.53 19.36 -32.81
C VAL A 483 27.26 19.73 -32.06
N ALA A 484 26.51 18.75 -31.59
CA ALA A 484 25.33 18.93 -30.76
C ALA A 484 25.63 18.56 -29.30
N GLY A 485 25.30 19.44 -28.36
CA GLY A 485 25.50 19.19 -26.94
C GLY A 485 25.19 20.41 -26.07
N ASN A 486 25.39 20.27 -24.76
CA ASN A 486 25.23 21.38 -23.84
C ASN A 486 26.40 22.37 -23.94
N LEU A 487 26.06 23.64 -24.14
CA LEU A 487 26.98 24.76 -24.10
C LEU A 487 26.55 25.72 -22.98
N GLY A 488 27.50 26.20 -22.18
CA GLY A 488 27.21 27.18 -21.13
C GLY A 488 28.13 27.07 -19.91
N SER A 489 27.69 27.67 -18.81
CA SER A 489 28.36 27.61 -17.50
C SER A 489 27.73 26.53 -16.62
N GLU A 490 28.39 26.13 -15.54
CA GLU A 490 27.84 25.17 -14.56
C GLU A 490 26.44 25.53 -14.05
N LYS A 491 26.10 26.83 -14.04
CA LYS A 491 24.80 27.35 -13.56
C LYS A 491 23.77 27.56 -14.67
N ARG A 492 24.19 27.57 -15.93
CA ARG A 492 23.31 27.82 -17.09
C ARG A 492 23.87 27.10 -18.31
N MET A 493 23.23 25.99 -18.64
CA MET A 493 23.55 25.17 -19.81
C MET A 493 22.38 25.24 -20.79
N GLU A 494 22.71 25.29 -22.08
CA GLU A 494 21.75 25.26 -23.17
C GLU A 494 22.15 24.13 -24.12
N TYR A 495 21.23 23.23 -24.44
CA TYR A 495 21.46 22.27 -25.52
C TYR A 495 21.47 23.03 -26.85
N THR A 496 22.55 22.93 -27.61
CA THR A 496 22.71 23.66 -28.88
C THR A 496 23.52 22.86 -29.88
N VAL A 497 23.38 23.22 -31.15
CA VAL A 497 24.32 22.82 -32.19
C VAL A 497 25.30 23.96 -32.46
N ILE A 498 26.57 23.62 -32.65
CA ILE A 498 27.64 24.54 -33.04
C ILE A 498 28.41 23.96 -34.23
N GLY A 499 28.91 24.85 -35.08
CA GLY A 499 29.72 24.45 -36.21
C GLY A 499 29.62 25.46 -37.36
N ASP A 500 30.54 25.33 -38.29
CA ASP A 500 30.59 26.20 -39.47
C ASP A 500 29.29 26.12 -40.30
N ASN A 501 28.68 24.93 -40.38
CA ASN A 501 27.41 24.73 -41.08
C ASN A 501 26.23 25.49 -40.44
N VAL A 502 26.25 25.73 -39.12
CA VAL A 502 25.26 26.56 -38.42
C VAL A 502 25.41 28.02 -38.83
N ASN A 503 26.65 28.52 -38.88
CA ASN A 503 26.95 29.90 -39.29
C ASN A 503 26.59 30.14 -40.76
N VAL A 504 26.73 29.13 -41.63
CA VAL A 504 26.29 29.20 -43.02
C VAL A 504 24.78 29.42 -43.09
N ALA A 505 23.96 28.64 -42.37
CA ALA A 505 22.49 28.81 -42.36
C ALA A 505 22.07 30.22 -41.89
N SER A 506 22.68 30.73 -40.81
CA SER A 506 22.41 32.10 -40.31
C SER A 506 22.73 33.15 -41.38
N ARG A 507 23.87 33.02 -42.07
CA ARG A 507 24.26 33.95 -43.15
C ARG A 507 23.36 33.85 -44.39
N LEU A 508 22.91 32.65 -44.75
CA LEU A 508 21.89 32.50 -45.81
C LEU A 508 20.62 33.28 -45.45
N THR A 509 20.21 33.24 -44.19
CA THR A 509 19.04 33.98 -43.69
C THR A 509 19.25 35.49 -43.80
N SER A 510 20.43 36.00 -43.46
CA SER A 510 20.74 37.43 -43.59
C SER A 510 20.68 37.96 -45.04
N ILE A 511 20.99 37.12 -46.04
CA ILE A 511 20.93 37.51 -47.46
C ILE A 511 19.59 37.19 -48.13
N ALA A 512 18.74 36.37 -47.49
CA ALA A 512 17.42 36.03 -47.99
C ALA A 512 16.53 37.28 -48.02
N ARG A 513 15.90 37.53 -49.17
CA ARG A 513 14.93 38.62 -49.33
C ARG A 513 13.61 38.27 -48.64
N ALA A 514 12.73 39.27 -48.50
CA ALA A 514 11.37 39.09 -48.02
C ALA A 514 10.64 37.97 -48.80
N GLY A 515 10.17 36.94 -48.10
CA GLY A 515 9.48 35.80 -48.71
C GLY A 515 10.41 34.81 -49.41
N GLU A 516 11.72 34.88 -49.20
CA GLU A 516 12.70 33.96 -49.80
C GLU A 516 13.13 32.86 -48.82
N ILE A 517 13.22 31.63 -49.34
CA ILE A 517 13.84 30.49 -48.66
C ILE A 517 15.09 30.14 -49.45
N LEU A 518 16.26 30.25 -48.82
CA LEU A 518 17.54 29.91 -49.41
C LEU A 518 18.09 28.64 -48.79
N ILE A 519 18.57 27.72 -49.64
CA ILE A 519 19.24 26.50 -49.23
C ILE A 519 20.60 26.39 -49.91
N THR A 520 21.54 25.72 -49.27
CA THR A 520 22.83 25.37 -49.86
C THR A 520 22.73 24.15 -50.78
N LYS A 521 23.75 23.94 -51.62
CA LYS A 521 23.89 22.70 -52.39
C LYS A 521 23.89 21.46 -51.50
N GLU A 522 24.56 21.50 -50.36
CA GLU A 522 24.62 20.39 -49.41
C GLU A 522 23.22 20.01 -48.89
N THR A 523 22.32 20.99 -48.71
CA THR A 523 20.93 20.73 -48.35
C THR A 523 20.14 20.19 -49.55
N CYS A 524 20.35 20.74 -50.74
CA CYS A 524 19.75 20.26 -51.98
C CYS A 524 20.07 18.78 -52.26
N ASP A 525 21.35 18.39 -52.09
CA ASP A 525 21.83 17.03 -52.37
C ASP A 525 21.24 15.99 -51.39
N LEU A 526 20.77 16.41 -50.21
CA LEU A 526 20.12 15.55 -49.20
C LEU A 526 18.60 15.44 -49.36
N ILE A 527 18.01 16.27 -50.22
CA ILE A 527 16.59 16.19 -50.55
C ILE A 527 16.43 15.12 -51.63
N LYS A 528 15.63 14.08 -51.36
CA LYS A 528 15.38 13.01 -52.33
C LYS A 528 14.66 13.57 -53.57
N ASP A 529 14.97 13.05 -54.76
CA ASP A 529 14.35 13.46 -56.03
C ASP A 529 12.80 13.33 -56.01
N ASP A 530 12.27 12.38 -55.23
CA ASP A 530 10.82 12.15 -55.07
C ASP A 530 10.10 13.18 -54.18
N SER A 531 10.84 14.12 -53.56
CA SER A 531 10.28 15.09 -52.61
C SER A 531 9.47 16.23 -53.25
N MET A 532 9.49 16.33 -54.58
CA MET A 532 8.77 17.32 -55.39
C MET A 532 9.09 18.78 -55.00
N VAL A 533 10.29 19.08 -54.49
CA VAL A 533 10.67 20.46 -54.12
C VAL A 533 11.16 21.21 -55.37
N ALA A 534 10.47 22.30 -55.73
CA ALA A 534 10.87 23.15 -56.85
C ALA A 534 12.00 24.10 -56.44
N LEU A 535 13.13 24.08 -57.16
CA LEU A 535 14.34 24.85 -56.84
C LEU A 535 14.79 25.75 -58.01
N GLU A 536 15.18 26.99 -57.70
CA GLU A 536 15.81 27.94 -58.63
C GLU A 536 17.28 28.17 -58.22
N GLY A 537 18.23 27.93 -59.12
CA GLY A 537 19.63 28.22 -58.87
C GLY A 537 19.90 29.72 -58.77
N LYS A 538 20.47 30.19 -57.65
CA LYS A 538 20.81 31.61 -57.43
C LYS A 538 22.30 31.93 -57.65
N GLY A 539 23.10 30.91 -57.94
CA GLY A 539 24.53 31.05 -58.20
C GLY A 539 25.39 30.92 -56.94
N LYS A 540 26.65 31.33 -57.06
CA LYS A 540 27.65 31.26 -55.99
C LYS A 540 27.68 32.56 -55.21
N VAL A 541 27.64 32.46 -53.87
CA VAL A 541 27.70 33.63 -52.99
C VAL A 541 28.92 33.52 -52.07
N PRO A 542 29.72 34.60 -51.92
CA PRO A 542 30.79 34.64 -50.94
C PRO A 542 30.21 34.70 -49.53
N VAL A 543 30.59 33.73 -48.68
CA VAL A 543 30.17 33.69 -47.28
C VAL A 543 31.37 34.07 -46.41
N LYS A 544 31.28 35.22 -45.73
CA LYS A 544 32.36 35.82 -44.92
C LYS A 544 32.94 34.80 -43.93
N GLY A 545 34.18 34.34 -44.11
CA GLY A 545 34.80 33.33 -43.23
C GLY A 545 35.01 31.96 -43.90
N ARG A 546 34.53 31.76 -45.13
CA ARG A 546 34.98 30.68 -46.02
C ARG A 546 35.76 31.25 -47.20
N LYS A 547 36.81 30.54 -47.63
CA LYS A 547 37.59 30.87 -48.84
C LYS A 547 36.87 30.49 -50.15
N ARG A 548 35.86 29.62 -50.08
CA ARG A 548 35.11 29.12 -51.24
C ARG A 548 33.70 29.70 -51.21
N GLU A 549 33.23 30.16 -52.35
CA GLU A 549 31.84 30.55 -52.54
C GLU A 549 30.93 29.32 -52.42
N ILE A 550 29.74 29.52 -51.87
CA ILE A 550 28.76 28.45 -51.68
C ILE A 550 27.69 28.61 -52.76
N MET A 551 27.35 27.50 -53.44
CA MET A 551 26.23 27.46 -54.37
C MET A 551 24.92 27.44 -53.58
N ILE A 552 24.03 28.37 -53.89
CA ILE A 552 22.74 28.49 -53.22
C ILE A 552 21.58 28.31 -54.21
N TYR A 553 20.48 27.78 -53.68
CA TYR A 553 19.22 27.58 -54.39
C TYR A 553 18.11 28.29 -53.62
N ARG A 554 17.16 28.86 -54.37
CA ARG A 554 15.90 29.36 -53.83
C ARG A 554 14.84 28.28 -53.93
N VAL A 555 14.12 28.04 -52.84
CA VAL A 555 12.95 27.16 -52.85
C VAL A 555 11.74 27.92 -53.37
N LEU A 556 11.07 27.39 -54.38
CA LEU A 556 9.89 28.00 -55.00
C LEU A 556 8.57 27.44 -54.43
N GLY A 557 8.57 26.20 -53.97
CA GLY A 557 7.37 25.51 -53.48
C GLY A 557 7.49 24.00 -53.61
N MET A 558 6.35 23.31 -53.49
CA MET A 558 6.22 21.93 -53.95
C MET A 558 5.65 21.90 -55.36
N GLU A 559 6.21 21.08 -56.24
CA GLU A 559 5.68 20.81 -57.57
C GLU A 559 4.34 20.09 -57.46
N ASP A 560 3.33 20.64 -58.12
CA ASP A 560 2.00 20.06 -58.20
C ASP A 560 2.01 18.97 -59.28
N THR A 561 1.64 17.74 -58.94
CA THR A 561 1.74 16.55 -59.82
C THR A 561 0.84 16.63 -61.07
N LYS A 562 0.12 17.74 -61.28
CA LYS A 562 -0.77 17.96 -62.43
C LYS A 562 -0.11 18.62 -63.65
N ASN A 563 1.12 19.12 -63.56
CA ASN A 563 1.81 19.78 -64.68
C ASN A 563 3.19 19.17 -65.01
N VAL A 564 3.36 17.85 -64.89
CA VAL A 564 4.55 17.14 -65.40
C VAL A 564 4.39 16.88 -66.90
N VAL A 565 4.22 17.93 -67.71
CA VAL A 565 4.47 17.91 -69.15
C VAL A 565 5.00 19.29 -69.55
N LEU A 566 6.28 19.32 -69.95
CA LEU A 566 7.05 20.43 -70.56
C LEU A 566 7.68 21.46 -69.61
N LYS A 567 8.89 21.14 -69.14
CA LYS A 567 10.09 22.01 -69.32
C LYS A 567 11.39 21.24 -69.04
N LYS A 568 11.71 20.28 -69.90
CA LYS A 568 13.10 19.88 -70.16
C LYS A 568 13.50 20.52 -71.49
N GLY A 569 14.34 21.56 -71.42
CA GLY A 569 14.93 22.17 -72.61
C GLY A 569 15.32 23.63 -72.39
N ALA A 570 16.56 23.85 -71.92
CA ALA A 570 17.48 24.91 -72.34
C ALA A 570 18.54 25.19 -71.26
N ILE A 571 19.54 24.32 -71.15
CA ILE A 571 20.91 24.75 -70.83
C ILE A 571 21.81 23.94 -71.77
N GLN A 572 22.36 24.60 -72.79
CA GLN A 572 23.45 24.07 -73.59
C GLN A 572 24.40 25.22 -73.93
N ALA A 573 25.69 24.97 -73.62
CA ALA A 573 26.91 25.73 -73.93
C ALA A 573 27.07 27.12 -73.31
#